data_AF-A0A645CF89-F1
#
_entry.id   AF-A0A645CF89-F1
#
_cell.length_a   1.000
_cell.length_b   1.000
_cell.length_c   1.000
_cell.angle_alpha   90.00
_cell.angle_beta   90.00
_cell.angle_gamma   90.00
#
_symmetry.space_group_name_H-M   'P 1'
#
loop_
_entity.id
_entity.type
_entity.pdbx_description
1 polymer ?
#
loop_
_entity_poly.entity_id
_entity_poly.type
_entity_poly.pdbx_seq_one_letter_code
_entity_poly.pdbx_strand_id
1 'polypeptide(L)'
;MKFVYAYKAFIFEYYKQRIAFDIFQSNFRENPMAFQSPEMIGMYRMLQLKMQEFEPVKKHFDSQIIGNTFEGVSTCAIRIPEQIKFAGYAYIAPDYDINGKGIKHTIKGIMHRIAITIFPEAKQSWLLLSCLKSEKHIYEKLFYQLETASIDKLKFYINMVLPLYSENMVLSPLLWKAWDEETQMAYTYYANLHGPEAMRIGMGIGFGLKNAARDKFGKVYEQAPKINLFL
;
A
#
# COMPACT_ATOMS: atom_id res chain seq x y z
N MET A 1 2.71 -9.10 -18.26
CA MET A 1 2.22 -9.53 -16.92
C MET A 1 2.25 -8.42 -15.86
N LYS A 2 3.31 -7.60 -15.74
CA LYS A 2 3.43 -6.54 -14.70
C LYS A 2 2.23 -5.58 -14.64
N PHE A 3 1.73 -5.16 -15.79
CA PHE A 3 0.51 -4.34 -15.92
C PHE A 3 -0.71 -4.95 -15.20
N VAL A 4 -0.95 -6.26 -15.37
CA VAL A 4 -2.11 -6.95 -14.79
C VAL A 4 -2.01 -7.00 -13.26
N TYR A 5 -0.81 -7.19 -12.71
CA TYR A 5 -0.61 -7.13 -11.25
C TYR A 5 -0.88 -5.74 -10.69
N ALA A 6 -0.39 -4.69 -11.37
CA ALA A 6 -0.68 -3.31 -11.00
C ALA A 6 -2.19 -3.01 -11.06
N TYR A 7 -2.86 -3.45 -12.12
CA TYR A 7 -4.30 -3.30 -12.28
C TYR A 7 -5.09 -4.02 -11.19
N LYS A 8 -4.72 -5.26 -10.82
CA LYS A 8 -5.38 -6.01 -9.74
C LYS A 8 -5.30 -5.27 -8.41
N ALA A 9 -4.12 -4.76 -8.05
CA ALA A 9 -3.96 -3.98 -6.83
C ALA A 9 -4.81 -2.70 -6.85
N PHE A 10 -4.88 -2.00 -7.99
CA PHE A 10 -5.69 -0.80 -8.14
C PHE A 10 -7.20 -1.07 -8.13
N ILE A 11 -7.69 -2.05 -8.90
CA ILE A 11 -9.11 -2.20 -9.19
C ILE A 11 -9.94 -2.58 -7.95
N PHE A 12 -9.36 -3.35 -7.02
CA PHE A 12 -10.02 -3.65 -5.75
C PHE A 12 -10.24 -2.39 -4.92
N GLU A 13 -9.23 -1.52 -4.85
CA GLU A 13 -9.34 -0.25 -4.12
C GLU A 13 -10.31 0.69 -4.82
N TYR A 14 -10.23 0.80 -6.16
CA TYR A 14 -11.18 1.59 -6.95
C TYR A 14 -12.63 1.16 -6.72
N TYR A 15 -12.90 -0.15 -6.80
CA TYR A 15 -14.26 -0.67 -6.65
C TYR A 15 -14.85 -0.33 -5.29
N LYS A 16 -14.10 -0.53 -4.19
CA LYS A 16 -14.56 -0.16 -2.84
C LYS A 16 -14.92 1.32 -2.74
N GLN A 17 -14.05 2.20 -3.24
CA GLN A 17 -14.27 3.65 -3.16
C GLN A 17 -15.43 4.09 -4.07
N ARG A 18 -15.59 3.50 -5.26
CA ARG A 18 -16.70 3.79 -6.17
C ARG A 18 -18.04 3.37 -5.57
N ILE A 19 -18.13 2.15 -5.03
CA ILE A 19 -19.37 1.67 -4.41
C ILE A 19 -19.75 2.52 -3.21
N ALA A 20 -18.78 2.87 -2.36
CA ALA A 20 -19.02 3.79 -1.26
C ALA A 20 -19.54 5.14 -1.78
N PHE A 21 -18.93 5.71 -2.82
CA PHE A 21 -19.37 6.96 -3.43
C PHE A 21 -20.81 6.89 -3.95
N ASP A 22 -21.17 5.83 -4.67
CA ASP A 22 -22.50 5.65 -5.25
C ASP A 22 -23.58 5.46 -4.17
N ILE A 23 -23.25 4.71 -3.10
CA ILE A 23 -24.13 4.56 -1.92
C ILE A 23 -24.37 5.93 -1.28
N PHE A 24 -23.31 6.71 -1.03
CA PHE A 24 -23.46 8.05 -0.46
C PHE A 24 -24.30 8.96 -1.37
N GLN A 25 -24.07 8.96 -2.68
CA GLN A 25 -24.89 9.75 -3.62
C GLN A 25 -26.37 9.37 -3.56
N SER A 26 -26.66 8.07 -3.56
CA SER A 26 -28.03 7.55 -3.51
C SER A 26 -28.71 7.94 -2.20
N ASN A 27 -28.02 7.76 -1.08
CA ASN A 27 -28.49 8.12 0.25
C ASN A 27 -28.78 9.62 0.42
N PHE A 28 -27.87 10.48 -0.05
CA PHE A 28 -28.07 11.94 -0.02
C PHE A 28 -29.26 12.37 -0.91
N ARG A 29 -29.51 11.66 -2.01
CA ARG A 29 -30.63 11.92 -2.91
C ARG A 29 -31.97 11.47 -2.30
N GLU A 30 -32.00 10.31 -1.67
CA GLU A 30 -33.23 9.70 -1.14
C GLU A 30 -33.65 10.28 0.21
N ASN A 31 -32.68 10.54 1.10
CA ASN A 31 -32.95 11.08 2.44
C ASN A 31 -31.89 12.10 2.86
N PRO A 32 -31.86 13.30 2.24
CA PRO A 32 -30.82 14.29 2.51
C PRO A 32 -30.73 14.67 4.00
N MET A 33 -31.86 14.73 4.72
CA MET A 33 -31.91 15.10 6.13
C MET A 33 -31.10 14.16 7.03
N ALA A 34 -31.07 12.85 6.72
CA ALA A 34 -30.31 11.87 7.51
C ALA A 34 -28.78 11.97 7.31
N PHE A 35 -28.31 12.69 6.29
CA PHE A 35 -26.89 12.77 5.93
C PHE A 35 -26.31 14.19 6.08
N GLN A 36 -26.99 15.08 6.81
CA GLN A 36 -26.53 16.46 7.04
C GLN A 36 -25.44 16.60 8.12
N SER A 37 -25.09 15.51 8.82
CA SER A 37 -24.05 15.59 9.85
C SER A 37 -22.70 16.00 9.22
N PRO A 38 -21.86 16.79 9.92
CA PRO A 38 -20.55 17.18 9.42
C PRO A 38 -19.68 15.99 9.02
N GLU A 39 -19.79 14.87 9.73
CA GLU A 39 -19.07 13.62 9.45
C GLU A 39 -19.51 13.02 8.12
N MET A 40 -20.82 12.89 7.90
CA MET A 40 -21.38 12.33 6.66
C MET A 40 -21.03 13.20 5.43
N ILE A 41 -21.13 14.53 5.58
CA ILE A 41 -20.71 15.49 4.55
C ILE A 41 -19.21 15.36 4.28
N GLY A 42 -18.40 15.25 5.34
CA GLY A 42 -16.95 15.05 5.25
C GLY A 42 -16.58 13.78 4.50
N MET A 43 -17.23 12.65 4.81
CA MET A 43 -17.05 11.38 4.12
C MET A 43 -17.39 11.48 2.63
N TYR A 44 -18.52 12.11 2.28
CA TYR A 44 -18.90 12.29 0.89
C TYR A 44 -17.90 13.15 0.11
N ARG A 45 -17.44 14.27 0.69
CA ARG A 45 -16.40 15.11 0.09
C ARG A 45 -15.07 14.38 -0.08
N MET A 46 -14.67 13.57 0.90
CA MET A 46 -13.49 12.72 0.79
C MET A 46 -13.64 11.73 -0.38
N LEU A 47 -14.80 11.08 -0.53
CA LEU A 47 -15.06 10.16 -1.64
C LEU A 47 -15.02 10.89 -3.00
N GLN A 48 -15.52 12.12 -3.09
CA GLN A 48 -15.37 12.95 -4.31
C GLN A 48 -13.90 13.17 -4.68
N LEU A 49 -13.05 13.51 -3.70
CA LEU A 49 -11.61 13.68 -3.92
C LEU A 49 -10.95 12.37 -4.36
N LYS A 50 -11.30 11.23 -3.73
CA LYS A 50 -10.81 9.91 -4.15
C LYS A 50 -11.22 9.56 -5.59
N MET A 51 -12.43 9.92 -6.02
CA MET A 51 -12.84 9.71 -7.41
C MET A 51 -12.04 10.58 -8.38
N GLN A 52 -11.76 11.85 -8.03
CA GLN A 52 -10.88 12.70 -8.84
C GLN A 52 -9.46 12.11 -8.97
N GLU A 53 -8.97 11.46 -7.92
CA GLU A 53 -7.70 10.74 -7.91
C GLU A 53 -7.74 9.48 -8.79
N PHE A 54 -8.77 8.65 -8.64
CA PHE A 54 -8.77 7.30 -9.23
C PHE A 54 -9.36 7.21 -10.63
N GLU A 55 -10.29 8.08 -11.03
CA GLU A 55 -10.90 8.03 -12.36
C GLU A 55 -9.88 8.15 -13.50
N PRO A 56 -8.88 9.06 -13.45
CA PRO A 56 -7.83 9.11 -14.46
C PRO A 56 -7.03 7.80 -14.55
N VAL A 57 -6.75 7.17 -13.39
CA VAL A 57 -6.02 5.90 -13.32
C VAL A 57 -6.87 4.76 -13.92
N LYS A 58 -8.16 4.69 -13.59
CA LYS A 58 -9.11 3.72 -14.16
C LYS A 58 -9.20 3.88 -15.67
N LYS A 59 -9.34 5.11 -16.16
CA LYS A 59 -9.38 5.41 -17.59
C LYS A 59 -8.10 4.97 -18.32
N HIS A 60 -6.92 5.17 -17.70
CA HIS A 60 -5.67 4.66 -18.25
C HIS A 60 -5.73 3.14 -18.39
N PHE A 61 -6.01 2.42 -17.30
CA PHE A 61 -6.07 0.95 -17.33
C PHE A 61 -7.09 0.42 -18.34
N ASP A 62 -8.30 0.99 -18.38
CA ASP A 62 -9.35 0.58 -19.31
C ASP A 62 -8.93 0.76 -20.76
N SER A 63 -8.32 1.90 -21.10
CA SER A 63 -7.87 2.19 -22.47
C SER A 63 -6.85 1.15 -22.95
N GLN A 64 -5.95 0.72 -22.07
CA GLN A 64 -4.91 -0.26 -22.38
C GLN A 64 -5.44 -1.69 -22.43
N ILE A 65 -6.47 -2.01 -21.63
CA ILE A 65 -7.15 -3.31 -21.66
C ILE A 65 -7.98 -3.44 -22.94
N ILE A 66 -8.81 -2.45 -23.25
CA ILE A 66 -9.65 -2.44 -24.46
C ILE A 66 -8.78 -2.42 -25.72
N GLY A 67 -7.70 -1.65 -25.71
CA GLY A 67 -6.73 -1.57 -26.81
C GLY A 67 -5.77 -2.76 -26.89
N ASN A 68 -5.80 -3.70 -25.93
CA ASN A 68 -4.93 -4.88 -25.86
C ASN A 68 -3.41 -4.55 -25.89
N THR A 69 -3.00 -3.39 -25.36
CA THR A 69 -1.60 -2.92 -25.35
C THR A 69 -0.90 -3.19 -24.02
N PHE A 70 -1.62 -3.06 -22.90
CA PHE A 70 -1.10 -3.27 -21.53
C PHE A 70 0.15 -2.42 -21.18
N GLU A 71 0.24 -1.20 -21.71
CA GLU A 71 1.38 -0.30 -21.54
C GLU A 71 1.15 0.77 -20.45
N GLY A 72 2.16 1.62 -20.24
CA GLY A 72 2.00 2.83 -19.42
C GLY A 72 2.22 2.66 -17.92
N VAL A 73 2.72 1.50 -17.49
CA VAL A 73 3.12 1.24 -16.09
C VAL A 73 4.64 1.12 -15.98
N SER A 74 5.21 1.68 -14.92
CA SER A 74 6.60 1.47 -14.51
C SER A 74 6.61 0.59 -13.28
N THR A 75 7.38 -0.51 -13.31
CA THR A 75 7.38 -1.52 -12.25
C THR A 75 8.79 -1.85 -11.79
N CYS A 76 9.01 -1.70 -10.49
CA CYS A 76 10.10 -2.29 -9.73
C CYS A 76 9.71 -3.74 -9.36
N ALA A 77 10.56 -4.71 -9.72
CA ALA A 77 10.29 -6.12 -9.49
C ALA A 77 11.45 -6.74 -8.70
N ILE A 78 11.17 -7.18 -7.47
CA ILE A 78 12.18 -7.64 -6.53
C ILE A 78 11.90 -9.11 -6.20
N ARG A 79 12.95 -9.91 -6.33
CA ARG A 79 12.93 -11.33 -5.96
C ARG A 79 13.32 -11.46 -4.49
N ILE A 80 12.49 -12.18 -3.73
CA ILE A 80 12.78 -12.59 -2.36
C ILE A 80 13.22 -14.07 -2.43
N PRO A 81 14.42 -14.44 -1.92
CA PRO A 81 15.02 -15.76 -2.11
C PRO A 81 14.45 -16.85 -1.19
N GLU A 82 13.20 -16.69 -0.72
CA GLU A 82 12.45 -17.73 -0.05
C GLU A 82 10.97 -17.68 -0.40
N GLN A 83 10.25 -18.75 -0.09
CA GLN A 83 8.79 -18.76 -0.18
C GLN A 83 8.20 -18.08 1.05
N ILE A 84 7.61 -16.91 0.87
CA ILE A 84 6.88 -16.21 1.92
C ILE A 84 5.56 -16.91 2.23
N LYS A 85 5.03 -16.68 3.43
CA LYS A 85 3.82 -17.33 3.92
C LYS A 85 2.59 -16.42 3.87
N PHE A 86 2.61 -15.41 3.00
CA PHE A 86 1.55 -14.45 2.79
C PHE A 86 1.50 -13.99 1.33
N ALA A 87 0.36 -13.43 0.93
CA ALA A 87 0.21 -12.71 -0.33
C ALA A 87 -0.59 -11.43 -0.09
N GLY A 88 -0.40 -10.43 -0.94
CA GLY A 88 -1.10 -9.16 -0.75
C GLY A 88 -1.14 -8.28 -1.98
N TYR A 89 -2.23 -7.52 -2.07
CA TYR A 89 -2.41 -6.43 -3.01
C TYR A 89 -2.69 -5.15 -2.23
N ALA A 90 -2.00 -4.07 -2.56
CA ALA A 90 -2.24 -2.77 -1.93
C ALA A 90 -2.11 -1.65 -2.96
N TYR A 91 -2.94 -0.62 -2.84
CA TYR A 91 -2.83 0.60 -3.65
C TYR A 91 -2.67 1.81 -2.75
N ILE A 92 -1.41 2.15 -2.44
CA ILE A 92 -1.05 2.97 -1.28
C ILE A 92 -0.13 4.12 -1.66
N ALA A 93 -0.11 5.16 -0.84
CA ALA A 93 0.84 6.24 -0.93
C ALA A 93 1.76 6.19 0.30
N PRO A 94 2.96 5.56 0.21
CA PRO A 94 3.86 5.50 1.35
C PRO A 94 4.40 6.90 1.67
N ASP A 95 4.25 7.33 2.92
CA ASP A 95 4.73 8.64 3.38
C ASP A 95 6.26 8.73 3.44
N TYR A 96 6.95 7.60 3.59
CA TYR A 96 8.40 7.54 3.79
C TYR A 96 9.07 6.48 2.91
N ASP A 97 10.29 6.81 2.46
CA ASP A 97 11.18 5.89 1.77
C ASP A 97 11.86 4.91 2.73
N ILE A 98 12.64 3.95 2.20
CA ILE A 98 13.29 2.91 3.04
C ILE A 98 14.29 3.47 4.07
N ASN A 99 14.69 4.73 3.94
CA ASN A 99 15.60 5.41 4.86
C ASN A 99 14.86 6.40 5.78
N GLY A 100 13.52 6.38 5.78
CA GLY A 100 12.69 7.28 6.59
C GLY A 100 12.65 8.71 6.06
N LYS A 101 13.03 8.96 4.80
CA LYS A 101 12.87 10.27 4.18
C LYS A 101 11.45 10.39 3.62
N GLY A 102 10.78 11.51 3.90
CA GLY A 102 9.44 11.76 3.39
C GLY A 102 9.36 11.74 1.86
N ILE A 103 8.33 11.09 1.33
CA ILE A 103 7.99 11.06 -0.09
C ILE A 103 6.87 12.07 -0.35
N LYS A 104 7.10 13.02 -1.25
CA LYS A 104 6.07 13.98 -1.66
C LYS A 104 5.16 13.34 -2.72
N HIS A 105 4.31 12.42 -2.28
CA HIS A 105 3.37 11.71 -3.15
C HIS A 105 2.11 12.52 -3.49
N THR A 106 1.76 13.52 -2.67
CA THR A 106 0.63 14.41 -2.96
C THR A 106 1.09 15.66 -3.70
N ILE A 107 0.60 15.84 -4.93
CA ILE A 107 0.97 16.95 -5.83
C ILE A 107 -0.30 17.69 -6.23
N LYS A 108 -0.34 19.00 -5.96
CA LYS A 108 -1.50 19.87 -6.25
C LYS A 108 -2.83 19.30 -5.70
N GLY A 109 -2.78 18.67 -4.52
CA GLY A 109 -3.96 18.08 -3.87
C GLY A 109 -4.36 16.70 -4.37
N ILE A 110 -3.65 16.13 -5.34
CA ILE A 110 -3.88 14.76 -5.84
C ILE A 110 -2.82 13.86 -5.21
N MET A 111 -3.27 12.80 -4.52
CA MET A 111 -2.39 11.78 -3.97
C MET A 111 -2.02 10.80 -5.09
N HIS A 112 -0.73 10.66 -5.37
CA HIS A 112 -0.26 9.62 -6.27
C HIS A 112 0.03 8.37 -5.45
N ARG A 113 -0.19 7.18 -6.04
CA ARG A 113 -0.12 5.91 -5.33
C ARG A 113 0.69 4.88 -6.10
N ILE A 114 1.25 3.93 -5.37
CA ILE A 114 1.88 2.74 -5.91
C ILE A 114 0.97 1.52 -5.71
N ALA A 115 0.87 0.73 -6.76
CA ALA A 115 0.31 -0.61 -6.71
C ALA A 115 1.40 -1.59 -6.24
N ILE A 116 1.17 -2.19 -5.07
CA ILE A 116 2.01 -3.23 -4.51
C ILE A 116 1.33 -4.58 -4.73
N THR A 117 2.10 -5.55 -5.20
CA THR A 117 1.70 -6.94 -5.30
C THR A 117 2.82 -7.81 -4.77
N ILE A 118 2.53 -8.61 -3.74
CA ILE A 118 3.48 -9.53 -3.14
C ILE A 118 2.88 -10.93 -3.09
N PHE A 119 3.61 -11.94 -3.57
CA PHE A 119 3.10 -13.31 -3.62
C PHE A 119 4.22 -14.35 -3.61
N PRO A 120 3.94 -15.55 -3.09
CA PRO A 120 4.89 -16.66 -3.07
C PRO A 120 4.87 -17.49 -4.36
N GLU A 121 6.03 -18.04 -4.69
CA GLU A 121 6.24 -19.17 -5.59
C GLU A 121 7.00 -20.28 -4.82
N ALA A 122 7.15 -21.47 -5.41
CA ALA A 122 7.65 -22.65 -4.68
C ALA A 122 9.06 -22.50 -4.08
N LYS A 123 9.94 -21.66 -4.64
CA LYS A 123 11.34 -21.48 -4.21
C LYS A 123 11.76 -20.03 -4.01
N GLN A 124 10.83 -19.10 -4.23
CA GLN A 124 11.09 -17.67 -4.23
C GLN A 124 9.76 -16.94 -4.05
N SER A 125 9.82 -15.65 -3.82
CA SER A 125 8.63 -14.80 -3.83
C SER A 125 8.92 -13.54 -4.62
N TRP A 126 7.86 -12.87 -5.05
CA TRP A 126 7.96 -11.64 -5.81
C TRP A 126 7.30 -10.51 -5.05
N LEU A 127 7.98 -9.38 -5.02
CA LEU A 127 7.43 -8.09 -4.65
C LEU A 127 7.48 -7.19 -5.88
N LEU A 128 6.30 -6.76 -6.33
CA LEU A 128 6.13 -5.86 -7.46
C LEU A 128 5.59 -4.53 -6.94
N LEU A 129 6.28 -3.43 -7.22
CA LEU A 129 5.81 -2.07 -6.95
C LEU A 129 5.66 -1.35 -8.29
N SER A 130 4.46 -0.85 -8.56
CA SER A 130 4.12 -0.25 -9.85
C SER A 130 3.45 1.10 -9.70
N CYS A 131 3.76 2.04 -10.59
CA CYS A 131 3.04 3.30 -10.75
C CYS A 131 2.81 3.58 -12.24
N LEU A 132 1.97 4.57 -12.57
CA LEU A 132 1.87 5.02 -13.95
C LEU A 132 3.22 5.59 -14.41
N LYS A 133 3.57 5.43 -15.70
CA LYS A 133 4.84 5.96 -16.25
C LYS A 133 4.95 7.48 -16.03
N SER A 134 3.84 8.21 -16.05
CA SER A 134 3.77 9.65 -15.75
C SER A 134 4.16 9.99 -14.30
N GLU A 135 3.98 9.05 -13.37
CA GLU A 135 4.21 9.22 -11.93
C GLU A 135 5.57 8.66 -11.50
N LYS A 136 6.35 8.07 -12.42
CA LYS A 136 7.64 7.44 -12.13
C LYS A 136 8.58 8.37 -11.37
N HIS A 137 8.63 9.64 -11.75
CA HIS A 137 9.49 10.65 -11.11
C HIS A 137 9.23 10.84 -9.60
N ILE A 138 8.05 10.45 -9.11
CA ILE A 138 7.68 10.51 -7.69
C ILE A 138 8.35 9.36 -6.92
N TYR A 139 8.43 8.18 -7.53
CA TYR A 139 8.81 6.93 -6.85
C TYR A 139 10.12 6.31 -7.33
N GLU A 140 10.75 6.83 -8.37
CA GLU A 140 11.98 6.25 -8.94
C GLU A 140 13.09 6.08 -7.91
N LYS A 141 13.20 7.01 -6.97
CA LYS A 141 14.18 6.93 -5.89
C LYS A 141 13.84 5.80 -4.92
N LEU A 142 12.57 5.63 -4.56
CA LEU A 142 12.13 4.52 -3.72
C LEU A 142 12.37 3.19 -4.42
N PHE A 143 12.03 3.09 -5.71
CA PHE A 143 12.26 1.89 -6.51
C PHE A 143 13.73 1.51 -6.55
N TYR A 144 14.60 2.46 -6.86
CA TYR A 144 16.06 2.24 -6.84
C TYR A 144 16.56 1.78 -5.48
N GLN A 145 16.09 2.40 -4.39
CA GLN A 145 16.48 2.01 -3.03
C GLN A 145 16.02 0.60 -2.67
N LEU A 146 14.82 0.18 -3.10
CA LEU A 146 14.30 -1.16 -2.83
C LEU A 146 15.03 -2.23 -3.65
N GLU A 147 15.38 -1.94 -4.90
CA GLU A 147 16.13 -2.86 -5.78
C GLU A 147 17.57 -3.09 -5.31
N THR A 148 18.17 -2.09 -4.67
CA THR A 148 19.58 -2.12 -4.23
C THR A 148 19.76 -2.44 -2.74
N ALA A 149 18.67 -2.52 -1.98
CA ALA A 149 18.72 -2.85 -0.56
C ALA A 149 19.13 -4.32 -0.34
N SER A 150 19.75 -4.58 0.83
CA SER A 150 19.87 -5.96 1.31
C SER A 150 18.49 -6.56 1.56
N ILE A 151 18.40 -7.89 1.50
CA ILE A 151 17.11 -8.56 1.70
C ILE A 151 16.53 -8.28 3.09
N ASP A 152 17.38 -8.18 4.12
CA ASP A 152 16.93 -7.91 5.49
C ASP A 152 16.36 -6.50 5.62
N LYS A 153 17.00 -5.52 4.97
CA LYS A 153 16.49 -4.14 4.94
C LYS A 153 15.19 -4.04 4.17
N LEU A 154 15.05 -4.78 3.06
CA LEU A 154 13.80 -4.89 2.32
C LEU A 154 12.69 -5.47 3.21
N LYS A 155 12.94 -6.63 3.85
CA LYS A 155 11.99 -7.29 4.75
C LYS A 155 11.58 -6.38 5.90
N PHE A 156 12.53 -5.67 6.50
CA PHE A 156 12.27 -4.69 7.54
C PHE A 156 11.31 -3.60 7.09
N TYR A 157 11.53 -3.01 5.91
CA TYR A 157 10.62 -2.01 5.34
C TYR A 157 9.22 -2.57 5.12
N ILE A 158 9.14 -3.78 4.56
CA ILE A 158 7.85 -4.43 4.27
C ILE A 158 7.08 -4.76 5.55
N ASN A 159 7.76 -5.24 6.60
CA ASN A 159 7.16 -5.46 7.92
C ASN A 159 6.63 -4.18 8.56
N MET A 160 7.26 -3.02 8.29
CA MET A 160 6.82 -1.74 8.83
C MET A 160 5.63 -1.16 8.04
N VAL A 161 5.65 -1.27 6.71
CA VAL A 161 4.68 -0.60 5.84
C VAL A 161 3.43 -1.44 5.61
N LEU A 162 3.56 -2.70 5.21
CA LEU A 162 2.38 -3.46 4.78
C LEU A 162 1.30 -3.64 5.86
N PRO A 163 1.62 -3.91 7.14
CA PRO A 163 0.58 -4.06 8.16
C PRO A 163 -0.28 -2.81 8.37
N LEU A 164 0.26 -1.61 8.15
CA LEU A 164 -0.49 -0.36 8.33
C LEU A 164 -1.28 0.02 7.06
N TYR A 165 -0.71 -0.21 5.87
CA TYR A 165 -1.25 0.35 4.63
C TYR A 165 -2.01 -0.68 3.77
N SER A 166 -1.86 -1.98 4.02
CA SER A 166 -2.43 -3.02 3.15
C SER A 166 -3.76 -3.54 3.69
N GLU A 167 -4.83 -3.33 2.93
CA GLU A 167 -6.17 -3.82 3.28
C GLU A 167 -6.45 -5.25 2.75
N ASN A 168 -5.69 -5.74 1.76
CA ASN A 168 -5.93 -7.04 1.12
C ASN A 168 -4.75 -7.99 1.32
N MET A 169 -4.41 -8.28 2.58
CA MET A 169 -3.41 -9.27 2.95
C MET A 169 -4.06 -10.63 3.21
N VAL A 170 -3.47 -11.68 2.67
CA VAL A 170 -3.81 -13.07 2.97
C VAL A 170 -2.61 -13.70 3.66
N LEU A 171 -2.80 -14.09 4.92
CA LEU A 171 -1.79 -14.78 5.71
C LEU A 171 -2.07 -16.29 5.71
N SER A 172 -1.03 -17.11 5.56
CA SER A 172 -1.21 -18.54 5.77
C SER A 172 -1.51 -18.84 7.26
N PRO A 173 -2.23 -19.93 7.56
CA PRO A 173 -2.45 -20.36 8.94
C PRO A 173 -1.15 -20.60 9.72
N LEU A 174 -0.07 -21.00 9.03
CA LEU A 174 1.24 -21.22 9.65
C LEU A 174 1.87 -19.90 10.12
N LEU A 175 1.81 -18.85 9.31
CA LEU A 175 2.31 -17.53 9.69
C LEU A 175 1.48 -16.94 10.83
N TRP A 176 0.15 -17.00 10.73
CA TRP A 176 -0.74 -16.48 11.77
C TRP A 176 -0.48 -17.15 13.13
N LYS A 177 -0.38 -18.48 13.15
CA LYS A 177 -0.14 -19.27 14.38
C LYS A 177 1.29 -19.17 14.90
N ALA A 178 2.24 -18.65 14.12
CA ALA A 178 3.60 -18.42 14.58
C ALA A 178 3.71 -17.16 15.45
N TRP A 179 2.75 -16.24 15.36
CA TRP A 179 2.65 -15.07 16.22
C TRP A 179 1.93 -15.40 17.53
N ASP A 180 2.36 -14.75 18.61
CA ASP A 180 1.64 -14.76 19.87
C ASP A 180 0.32 -13.95 19.79
N GLU A 181 -0.54 -14.11 20.80
CA GLU A 181 -1.85 -13.45 20.84
C GLU A 181 -1.72 -11.92 20.82
N GLU A 182 -0.70 -11.35 21.51
CA GLU A 182 -0.43 -9.92 21.51
C GLU A 182 -0.14 -9.41 20.09
N THR A 183 0.70 -10.13 19.34
CA THR A 183 1.09 -9.79 17.96
C THR A 183 -0.08 -9.96 16.99
N GLN A 184 -0.90 -10.99 17.15
CA GLN A 184 -2.12 -11.17 16.35
C GLN A 184 -3.12 -10.01 16.58
N MET A 185 -3.31 -9.60 17.84
CA MET A 185 -4.15 -8.45 18.18
C MET A 185 -3.56 -7.15 17.61
N ALA A 186 -2.26 -6.92 17.76
CA ALA A 186 -1.58 -5.75 17.23
C ALA A 186 -1.69 -5.67 15.71
N TYR A 187 -1.47 -6.78 14.99
CA TYR A 187 -1.65 -6.83 13.54
C TYR A 187 -3.09 -6.50 13.14
N THR A 188 -4.07 -7.08 13.82
CA THR A 188 -5.49 -6.82 13.56
C THR A 188 -5.85 -5.36 13.81
N TYR A 189 -5.31 -4.75 14.87
CA TYR A 189 -5.48 -3.32 15.15
C TYR A 189 -4.89 -2.46 14.03
N TYR A 190 -3.65 -2.75 13.59
CA TYR A 190 -2.96 -1.99 12.55
C TYR A 190 -3.71 -2.08 11.20
N ALA A 191 -4.15 -3.28 10.83
CA ALA A 191 -4.84 -3.52 9.56
C ALA A 191 -6.21 -2.82 9.47
N ASN A 192 -6.81 -2.45 10.59
CA ASN A 192 -8.09 -1.74 10.64
C ASN A 192 -7.95 -0.25 11.02
N LEU A 193 -6.72 0.23 11.19
CA LEU A 193 -6.46 1.58 11.67
C LEU A 193 -6.72 2.62 10.56
N HIS A 194 -7.38 3.72 10.93
CA HIS A 194 -7.68 4.81 9.99
C HIS A 194 -7.63 6.17 10.68
N GLY A 195 -7.66 7.25 9.88
CA GLY A 195 -7.75 8.61 10.40
C GLY A 195 -6.52 9.07 11.20
N PRO A 196 -6.70 9.90 12.24
CA PRO A 196 -5.60 10.52 12.99
C PRO A 196 -4.65 9.52 13.65
N GLU A 197 -5.14 8.37 14.07
CA GLU A 197 -4.34 7.34 14.73
C GLU A 197 -3.41 6.65 13.74
N ALA A 198 -3.93 6.29 12.55
CA ALA A 198 -3.12 5.76 11.46
C ALA A 198 -2.00 6.75 11.06
N MET A 199 -2.30 8.04 11.03
CA MET A 199 -1.31 9.08 10.76
C MET A 199 -0.20 9.12 11.82
N ARG A 200 -0.53 9.00 13.11
CA ARG A 200 0.47 8.97 14.20
C ARG A 200 1.36 7.73 14.09
N ILE A 201 0.79 6.56 13.82
CA ILE A 201 1.56 5.33 13.61
C ILE A 201 2.44 5.45 12.35
N GLY A 202 1.93 6.05 11.28
CA GLY A 202 2.70 6.37 10.07
C GLY A 202 3.92 7.25 10.36
N MET A 203 3.77 8.30 11.18
CA MET A 203 4.91 9.11 11.65
C MET A 203 5.91 8.29 12.46
N GLY A 204 5.42 7.40 13.34
CA GLY A 204 6.24 6.46 14.09
C GLY A 204 7.08 5.55 13.17
N ILE A 205 6.49 5.02 12.09
CA ILE A 205 7.20 4.26 11.06
C ILE A 205 8.31 5.11 10.44
N GLY A 206 8.03 6.36 10.08
CA GLY A 206 9.03 7.28 9.53
C GLY A 206 10.23 7.49 10.48
N PHE A 207 9.97 7.69 11.78
CA PHE A 207 11.03 7.77 12.79
C PHE A 207 11.81 6.46 12.92
N GLY A 208 11.12 5.32 12.95
CA GLY A 208 11.74 4.00 13.03
C GLY A 208 12.69 3.74 11.84
N LEU A 209 12.22 3.98 10.62
CA LEU A 209 13.03 3.86 9.40
C LEU A 209 14.23 4.79 9.41
N LYS A 210 14.06 6.04 9.84
CA LYS A 210 15.15 7.03 9.93
C LYS A 210 16.20 6.64 10.96
N ASN A 211 15.77 6.08 12.09
CA ASN A 211 16.68 5.58 13.12
C ASN A 211 17.44 4.34 12.63
N ALA A 212 16.74 3.40 11.98
CA ALA A 212 17.37 2.21 11.40
C ALA A 212 18.40 2.59 10.30
N ALA A 213 18.10 3.61 9.49
CA ALA A 213 19.01 4.11 8.46
C ALA A 213 20.32 4.72 9.00
N ARG A 214 20.37 5.07 10.29
CA ARG A 214 21.59 5.58 10.96
C ARG A 214 22.50 4.48 11.47
N ASP A 215 22.01 3.25 11.57
CA ASP A 215 22.84 2.11 11.95
C ASP A 215 23.77 1.74 10.78
N LYS A 216 25.05 2.11 10.92
CA LYS A 216 26.09 1.85 9.93
C LYS A 216 26.43 0.37 9.80
N PHE A 217 26.15 -0.43 10.83
CA PHE A 217 26.44 -1.86 10.84
C PHE A 217 25.27 -2.70 10.33
N GLY A 218 24.08 -2.11 10.19
CA GLY A 218 22.89 -2.79 9.66
C GLY A 218 22.29 -3.84 10.59
N LYS A 219 22.76 -3.96 11.83
CA LYS A 219 22.30 -4.94 12.83
C LYS A 219 20.81 -4.78 13.14
N VAL A 220 20.29 -3.56 13.06
CA VAL A 220 18.86 -3.29 13.24
C VAL A 220 17.98 -4.04 12.25
N TYR A 221 18.46 -4.32 11.04
CA TYR A 221 17.68 -5.02 10.02
C TYR A 221 17.68 -6.54 10.21
N GLU A 222 18.66 -7.08 10.94
CA GLU A 222 18.73 -8.49 11.32
C GLU A 222 17.75 -8.82 12.46
N GLN A 223 17.30 -7.82 13.20
CA GLN A 223 16.33 -7.98 14.28
C GLN A 223 14.92 -8.08 13.70
N ALA A 224 14.27 -9.23 13.93
CA ALA A 224 12.88 -9.40 13.56
C ALA A 224 11.97 -8.45 14.37
N PRO A 225 11.14 -7.61 13.71
CA PRO A 225 10.12 -6.85 14.42
C PRO A 225 9.08 -7.80 15.05
N LYS A 226 8.34 -7.34 16.07
CA LYS A 226 7.26 -8.14 16.68
C LYS A 226 6.28 -8.67 15.62
N ILE A 227 5.75 -7.78 14.77
CA ILE A 227 4.99 -8.17 13.58
C ILE A 227 5.98 -8.50 12.47
N ASN A 228 6.36 -9.77 12.36
CA ASN A 228 7.24 -10.28 11.30
C ASN A 228 6.47 -11.14 10.30
N LEU A 229 6.30 -10.63 9.08
CA LEU A 229 5.65 -11.32 7.96
C LEU A 229 6.53 -12.42 7.33
N PHE A 230 7.82 -12.46 7.65
CA PHE A 230 8.83 -13.33 7.01
C PHE A 230 9.30 -14.49 7.92
N LEU A 231 8.43 -15.00 8.78
CA LEU A 231 8.65 -16.20 9.61
C LEU A 231 8.47 -17.51 8.84
#